data_AF-A0AA43BUB3-F1
#
_entry.id   AF-A0AA43BUB3-F1
#
_cell.length_a   1.000
_cell.length_b   1.000
_cell.length_c   1.000
_cell.angle_alpha   90.00
_cell.angle_beta   90.00
_cell.angle_gamma   90.00
#
_symmetry.space_group_name_H-M   'P 1'
#
loop_
_entity.id
_entity.type
_entity.pdbx_description
1 polymer ?
#
loop_
_entity_poly.entity_id
_entity_poly.type
_entity_poly.pdbx_seq_one_letter_code
_entity_poly.pdbx_strand_id
1 'polypeptide(L)'
;MSETPEDLKPGFPFSLVNKLDRLSKQLIPIEAKPAMKLAERVTGLSDFGDGGFRSRLDSAVDGLNEADLNTTGLVGARYVLNWHLTNRLRIIDFAKHHPELDEIEIERPLVITGFFRTGTTFLHNVLAADPANRVA
;
A
#
# COMPACT_ATOMS: atom_id res chain seq x y z
N MET A 1 -24.11 -2.60 -12.88
CA MET A 1 -24.27 -3.24 -11.55
C MET A 1 -24.29 -4.73 -11.76
N SER A 2 -23.17 -5.41 -11.50
CA SER A 2 -23.12 -6.88 -11.48
C SER A 2 -23.55 -7.30 -10.08
N GLU A 3 -24.76 -7.85 -9.93
CA GLU A 3 -25.17 -8.42 -8.64
C GLU A 3 -24.24 -9.58 -8.28
N THR A 4 -23.77 -9.62 -7.02
CA THR A 4 -22.95 -10.71 -6.52
C THR A 4 -23.74 -12.02 -6.58
N PRO A 5 -23.22 -13.09 -7.22
CA PRO A 5 -23.84 -14.41 -7.24
C PRO A 5 -24.21 -14.87 -5.82
N GLU A 6 -25.35 -15.55 -5.71
CA GLU A 6 -25.98 -15.85 -4.42
C GLU A 6 -25.14 -16.76 -3.51
N ASP A 7 -24.34 -17.63 -4.11
CA ASP A 7 -23.36 -18.52 -3.48
C ASP A 7 -22.10 -17.79 -2.96
N LEU A 8 -21.83 -16.59 -3.48
CA LEU A 8 -20.70 -15.74 -3.06
C LEU A 8 -21.13 -14.62 -2.10
N LYS A 9 -22.41 -14.55 -1.70
CA LYS A 9 -22.88 -13.58 -0.73
C LYS A 9 -22.31 -13.95 0.66
N PRO A 10 -21.63 -13.01 1.34
CA PRO A 10 -21.07 -13.30 2.65
C PRO A 10 -22.17 -13.65 3.65
N GLY A 11 -21.95 -14.68 4.47
CA GLY A 11 -22.86 -15.06 5.55
C GLY A 11 -22.95 -14.01 6.66
N PHE A 12 -23.90 -14.17 7.58
CA PHE A 12 -23.94 -13.36 8.80
C PHE A 12 -22.65 -13.57 9.63
N PRO A 13 -22.07 -12.52 10.25
CA PRO A 13 -22.51 -11.12 10.30
C PRO A 13 -22.02 -10.23 9.15
N PHE A 14 -21.23 -10.75 8.22
CA PHE A 14 -20.57 -9.98 7.17
C PHE A 14 -21.55 -9.39 6.13
N SER A 15 -22.70 -10.03 5.88
CA SER A 15 -23.77 -9.45 5.05
C SER A 15 -24.34 -8.13 5.59
N LEU A 16 -24.29 -7.92 6.91
CA LEU A 16 -24.75 -6.69 7.54
C LEU A 16 -23.79 -5.53 7.28
N VAL A 17 -22.49 -5.82 7.17
CA VAL A 17 -21.44 -4.85 6.85
C VAL A 17 -21.60 -4.30 5.43
N ASN A 18 -21.92 -5.16 4.46
CA ASN A 18 -22.14 -4.72 3.06
C ASN A 18 -23.41 -3.87 2.89
N LYS A 19 -24.44 -4.06 3.71
CA LYS A 19 -25.64 -3.19 3.68
C LYS A 19 -25.35 -1.75 4.08
N LEU A 20 -24.20 -1.49 4.71
CA LEU A 20 -23.75 -0.17 5.11
C LEU A 20 -22.88 0.52 4.05
N ASP A 21 -22.64 -0.08 2.88
CA ASP A 21 -21.71 0.40 1.84
C ASP A 21 -21.92 1.87 1.42
N ARG A 22 -23.18 2.30 1.29
CA ARG A 22 -23.48 3.69 0.90
C ARG A 22 -23.23 4.68 2.05
N LEU A 23 -23.48 4.22 3.29
CA LEU A 23 -23.24 5.02 4.49
C LEU A 23 -21.74 5.07 4.82
N SER A 24 -21.01 3.97 4.62
CA SER A 24 -19.59 3.84 4.91
C SER A 24 -18.72 4.69 4.00
N LYS A 25 -19.05 4.80 2.70
CA LYS A 25 -18.38 5.76 1.78
C LYS A 25 -18.51 7.21 2.27
N GLN A 26 -19.66 7.58 2.83
CA GLN A 26 -19.89 8.93 3.36
C GLN A 26 -19.23 9.16 4.73
N LEU A 27 -19.19 8.13 5.58
CA LEU A 27 -18.62 8.21 6.93
C LEU A 27 -17.09 8.06 6.95
N ILE A 28 -16.51 7.43 5.93
CA ILE A 28 -15.10 7.05 5.89
C ILE A 28 -14.48 7.37 4.52
N PRO A 29 -14.39 8.66 4.13
CA PRO A 29 -13.81 9.04 2.85
C PRO A 29 -12.31 8.68 2.79
N ILE A 30 -11.80 8.32 1.61
CA ILE A 30 -10.36 8.14 1.38
C ILE A 30 -9.80 9.49 0.94
N GLU A 31 -8.98 10.09 1.80
CA GLU A 31 -8.39 11.40 1.57
C GLU A 31 -6.91 11.39 1.96
N ALA A 32 -6.08 12.05 1.16
CA ALA A 32 -4.63 12.11 1.38
C ALA A 32 -4.26 12.82 2.70
N LYS A 33 -4.88 13.97 3.01
CA LYS A 33 -4.52 14.77 4.20
C LYS A 33 -4.80 14.03 5.52
N PRO A 34 -5.99 13.46 5.76
CA PRO A 34 -6.24 12.69 6.98
C PRO A 34 -5.34 11.45 7.08
N ALA A 35 -5.04 10.78 5.95
CA ALA A 35 -4.15 9.63 5.93
C ALA A 35 -2.72 10.00 6.32
N MET A 36 -2.18 11.10 5.80
CA MET A 36 -0.87 11.63 6.21
C MET A 36 -0.83 11.99 7.69
N LYS A 37 -1.84 12.72 8.19
CA LYS A 37 -1.94 13.07 9.62
C LYS A 37 -2.05 11.85 10.53
N LEU A 38 -2.64 10.75 10.05
CA LEU A 38 -2.66 9.51 10.82
C LEU A 38 -1.27 8.89 10.87
N ALA A 39 -0.58 8.80 9.72
CA ALA A 39 0.78 8.30 9.66
C ALA A 39 1.73 9.10 10.56
N GLU A 40 1.64 10.43 10.53
CA GLU A 40 2.41 11.35 11.40
C GLU A 40 2.15 11.07 12.88
N ARG A 41 0.89 10.89 13.29
CA ARG A 41 0.56 10.56 14.68
C ARG A 41 1.08 9.19 15.12
N VAL A 42 1.10 8.22 14.20
CA VAL A 42 1.57 6.86 14.49
C VAL A 42 3.09 6.81 14.62
N THR A 43 3.82 7.59 13.82
CA THR A 43 5.29 7.56 13.81
C THR A 43 5.95 8.63 14.66
N GLY A 44 5.27 9.75 14.91
CA GLY A 44 5.88 10.97 15.45
C GLY A 44 6.73 11.74 14.43
N LEU A 45 6.72 11.34 13.16
CA LEU A 45 7.51 11.91 12.08
C LEU A 45 6.63 12.71 11.12
N SER A 46 7.14 13.77 10.51
CA SER A 46 6.38 14.63 9.59
C SER A 46 7.04 14.87 8.24
N ASP A 47 8.29 14.42 8.05
CA ASP A 47 8.97 14.59 6.77
C ASP A 47 8.75 13.39 5.85
N PHE A 48 7.99 13.61 4.78
CA PHE A 48 7.72 12.63 3.74
C PHE A 48 8.73 12.69 2.57
N GLY A 49 9.77 13.52 2.63
CA GLY A 49 10.72 13.73 1.53
C GLY A 49 10.13 14.45 0.32
N ASP A 50 10.96 14.75 -0.68
CA ASP A 50 10.57 15.48 -1.89
C ASP A 50 10.23 14.55 -3.09
N GLY A 51 10.10 15.11 -4.30
CA GLY A 51 10.13 14.31 -5.54
C GLY A 51 8.75 13.93 -6.10
N GLY A 52 7.77 14.82 -5.97
CA GLY A 52 6.42 14.62 -6.53
C GLY A 52 5.59 13.54 -5.82
N PHE A 53 6.01 13.11 -4.61
CA PHE A 53 5.25 12.17 -3.77
C PHE A 53 3.80 12.62 -3.57
N ARG A 54 3.60 13.91 -3.28
CA ARG A 54 2.27 14.46 -3.02
C ARG A 54 1.32 14.28 -4.20
N SER A 55 1.77 14.59 -5.41
CA SER A 55 0.95 14.44 -6.63
C SER A 55 0.59 12.97 -6.87
N ARG A 56 1.54 12.04 -6.69
CA ARG A 56 1.28 10.59 -6.85
C ARG A 56 0.33 10.04 -5.78
N LEU A 57 0.43 10.54 -4.54
CA LEU A 57 -0.51 10.21 -3.47
C LEU A 57 -1.92 10.69 -3.80
N ASP A 58 -2.07 11.92 -4.27
CA ASP A 58 -3.36 12.48 -4.66
C ASP A 58 -3.97 11.64 -5.81
N SER A 59 -3.20 11.30 -6.85
CA SER A 59 -3.68 10.41 -7.93
C SER A 59 -4.06 8.99 -7.45
N ALA A 60 -3.33 8.42 -6.49
CA ALA A 60 -3.67 7.12 -5.93
C ALA A 60 -4.97 7.17 -5.12
N VAL A 61 -5.21 8.27 -4.38
CA VAL A 61 -6.46 8.51 -3.66
C VAL A 61 -7.63 8.69 -4.63
N ASP A 62 -7.43 9.44 -5.72
CA ASP A 62 -8.46 9.61 -6.76
C ASP A 62 -8.86 8.27 -7.36
N GLY A 63 -7.89 7.44 -7.76
CA GLY A 63 -8.17 6.10 -8.30
C GLY A 63 -8.89 5.17 -7.30
N LEU A 64 -8.59 5.28 -6.00
CA LEU A 64 -9.31 4.54 -4.96
C LEU A 64 -10.75 5.03 -4.76
N ASN A 65 -11.00 6.33 -4.94
CA ASN A 65 -12.34 6.91 -4.86
C ASN A 65 -13.19 6.63 -6.11
N GLU A 66 -12.56 6.47 -7.27
CA GLU A 66 -13.21 6.03 -8.51
C GLU A 66 -13.53 4.52 -8.50
N ALA A 67 -12.81 3.74 -7.70
CA ALA A 67 -13.07 2.32 -7.53
C ALA A 67 -14.40 2.09 -6.79
N ASP A 68 -15.21 1.13 -7.27
CA ASP A 68 -16.45 0.76 -6.60
C ASP A 68 -16.20 -0.18 -5.41
N LEU A 69 -15.50 0.34 -4.39
CA LEU A 69 -15.16 -0.40 -3.18
C LEU A 69 -16.37 -0.57 -2.28
N ASN A 70 -16.59 -1.80 -1.79
CA ASN A 70 -17.49 -2.06 -0.67
C ASN A 70 -16.86 -1.63 0.67
N THR A 71 -17.62 -1.71 1.76
CA THR A 71 -17.16 -1.28 3.11
C THR A 71 -15.85 -1.94 3.53
N THR A 72 -15.69 -3.24 3.29
CA THR A 72 -14.44 -3.94 3.61
C THR A 72 -13.28 -3.47 2.73
N GLY A 73 -13.53 -3.20 1.45
CA GLY A 73 -12.56 -2.62 0.52
C GLY A 73 -12.10 -1.23 0.95
N LEU A 74 -13.02 -0.37 1.43
CA LEU A 74 -12.69 0.96 1.95
C LEU A 74 -11.78 0.88 3.18
N VAL A 75 -12.10 -0.01 4.12
CA VAL A 75 -11.28 -0.23 5.33
C VAL A 75 -9.89 -0.75 4.94
N GLY A 76 -9.83 -1.73 4.02
CA GLY A 76 -8.57 -2.28 3.50
C GLY A 76 -7.72 -1.24 2.80
N ALA A 77 -8.32 -0.41 1.93
CA ALA A 77 -7.63 0.66 1.23
C ALA A 77 -7.02 1.68 2.20
N ARG A 78 -7.76 2.09 3.24
CA ARG A 78 -7.24 2.99 4.29
C ARG A 78 -6.10 2.37 5.09
N TYR A 79 -6.22 1.08 5.42
CA TYR A 79 -5.16 0.35 6.10
C TYR A 79 -3.88 0.33 5.26
N VAL A 80 -3.97 -0.06 3.98
CA VAL A 80 -2.84 -0.11 3.05
C VAL A 80 -2.23 1.28 2.85
N LEU A 81 -3.06 2.30 2.66
CA LEU A 81 -2.60 3.69 2.51
C LEU A 81 -1.82 4.15 3.74
N ASN A 82 -2.36 3.92 4.94
CA ASN A 82 -1.68 4.28 6.18
C ASN A 82 -0.36 3.51 6.35
N TRP A 83 -0.35 2.20 6.05
CA TRP A 83 0.86 1.38 6.12
C TRP A 83 1.98 1.92 5.21
N HIS A 84 1.67 2.27 3.96
CA HIS A 84 2.65 2.85 3.04
C HIS A 84 3.15 4.23 3.48
N LEU A 85 2.26 5.09 3.98
CA LEU A 85 2.63 6.42 4.47
C LEU A 85 3.53 6.34 5.72
N THR A 86 3.20 5.46 6.65
CA THR A 86 4.03 5.18 7.83
C THR A 86 5.40 4.63 7.44
N ASN A 87 5.47 3.69 6.50
CA ASN A 87 6.75 3.15 6.03
C ASN A 87 7.58 4.23 5.31
N ARG A 88 6.95 5.09 4.52
CA ARG A 88 7.65 6.21 3.87
C ARG A 88 8.30 7.14 4.89
N LEU A 89 7.56 7.56 5.92
CA LEU A 89 8.10 8.40 7.00
C LEU A 89 9.32 7.75 7.65
N ARG A 90 9.22 6.45 7.99
CA ARG A 90 10.33 5.70 8.60
C ARG A 90 11.55 5.58 7.69
N ILE A 91 11.34 5.34 6.39
CA ILE A 91 12.44 5.21 5.42
C ILE A 91 13.15 6.56 5.24
N ILE A 92 12.40 7.66 5.12
CA ILE A 92 12.98 9.00 4.98
C ILE A 92 13.75 9.39 6.24
N ASP A 93 13.17 9.15 7.42
CA ASP A 93 13.83 9.42 8.68
C ASP A 93 15.09 8.57 8.87
N PHE A 94 15.03 7.27 8.54
CA PHE A 94 16.19 6.38 8.57
C PHE A 94 17.30 6.88 7.65
N ALA A 95 16.99 7.21 6.40
CA ALA A 95 17.98 7.71 5.44
C ALA A 95 18.68 8.99 5.92
N LYS A 96 17.97 9.90 6.57
CA LYS A 96 18.57 11.13 7.14
C LYS A 96 19.56 10.87 8.26
N HIS A 97 19.32 9.83 9.05
CA HIS A 97 20.23 9.44 10.15
C HIS A 97 21.41 8.60 9.66
N HIS A 98 21.38 8.17 8.39
CA HIS A 98 22.37 7.29 7.78
C HIS A 98 22.84 7.85 6.42
N PRO A 99 23.50 9.04 6.40
CA PRO A 99 23.97 9.65 5.16
C PRO A 99 25.01 8.78 4.42
N GLU A 100 25.67 7.85 5.11
CA GLU A 100 26.57 6.87 4.49
C GLU A 100 25.88 5.96 3.46
N LEU A 101 24.54 5.85 3.50
CA LEU A 101 23.78 5.06 2.53
C LEU A 101 23.88 5.65 1.11
N ASP A 102 24.09 6.95 0.97
CA ASP A 102 24.24 7.62 -0.33
C ASP A 102 25.57 7.25 -1.03
N GLU A 103 26.54 6.69 -0.28
CA GLU A 103 27.83 6.24 -0.79
C GLU A 103 27.83 4.75 -1.20
N ILE A 104 26.75 4.00 -0.88
CA ILE A 104 26.68 2.57 -1.17
C ILE A 104 26.34 2.35 -2.64
N GLU A 105 27.29 1.79 -3.40
CA GLU A 105 27.06 1.38 -4.78
C GLU A 105 26.33 0.02 -4.84
N ILE A 106 25.23 -0.02 -5.60
CA ILE A 106 24.51 -1.27 -5.89
C ILE A 106 25.05 -1.86 -7.19
N GLU A 107 26.06 -2.71 -7.06
CA GLU A 107 26.72 -3.35 -8.20
C GLU A 107 25.86 -4.48 -8.79
N ARG A 108 25.62 -4.42 -10.11
CA ARG A 108 25.01 -5.50 -10.92
C ARG A 108 23.70 -6.08 -10.34
N PRO A 109 22.68 -5.25 -10.07
CA PRO A 109 21.41 -5.75 -9.56
C PRO A 109 20.69 -6.64 -10.59
N LEU A 110 20.17 -7.77 -10.14
CA LEU A 110 19.30 -8.63 -10.94
C LEU A 110 17.84 -8.24 -10.68
N VAL A 111 17.13 -7.84 -11.74
CA VAL A 111 15.71 -7.45 -11.66
C VAL A 111 14.86 -8.52 -12.33
N ILE A 112 14.02 -9.20 -11.55
CA ILE A 112 13.06 -10.17 -12.06
C ILE A 112 11.78 -9.41 -12.47
N THR A 113 11.36 -9.61 -13.71
CA THR A 113 10.13 -9.03 -14.26
C THR A 113 9.36 -10.07 -15.07
N GLY A 114 8.06 -9.84 -15.28
CA GLY A 114 7.17 -10.74 -16.01
C GLY A 114 5.70 -10.57 -15.59
N PHE A 115 4.79 -11.18 -16.35
CA PHE A 115 3.37 -11.17 -16.01
C PHE A 115 3.07 -12.01 -14.76
N PHE A 116 1.91 -11.79 -14.17
CA PHE A 116 1.42 -12.63 -13.07
C PHE A 116 1.40 -14.10 -13.50
N ARG A 117 1.81 -14.99 -12.58
CA ARG A 117 1.78 -16.46 -12.76
C ARG A 117 2.77 -17.02 -13.82
N THR A 118 3.88 -16.33 -14.07
CA THR A 118 4.95 -16.79 -14.99
C THR A 118 6.13 -17.50 -14.29
N GLY A 119 5.98 -17.87 -13.02
CA GLY A 119 7.05 -18.51 -12.25
C GLY A 119 8.08 -17.54 -11.65
N THR A 120 7.83 -16.24 -11.69
CA THR A 120 8.72 -15.22 -11.08
C THR A 120 8.97 -15.47 -9.59
N THR A 121 7.97 -15.92 -8.83
CA THR A 121 8.14 -16.33 -7.42
C THR A 121 9.09 -17.50 -7.25
N PHE A 122 9.00 -18.52 -8.12
CA PHE A 122 9.92 -19.66 -8.07
C PHE A 122 11.35 -19.21 -8.36
N LEU A 123 11.54 -18.40 -9.41
CA LEU A 123 12.85 -17.88 -9.78
C LEU A 123 13.44 -17.00 -8.66
N HIS A 124 12.64 -16.12 -8.05
CA HIS A 124 13.05 -15.29 -6.92
C HIS A 124 13.55 -16.14 -5.75
N ASN A 125 12.82 -17.21 -5.39
CA ASN A 125 13.23 -18.13 -4.33
C ASN A 125 14.52 -18.89 -4.66
N VAL A 126 14.71 -19.31 -5.92
CA VAL A 126 15.93 -20.00 -6.35
C VAL A 126 17.14 -19.07 -6.22
N LEU A 127 17.02 -17.82 -6.66
CA LEU A 127 18.10 -16.83 -6.54
C LEU A 127 18.38 -16.46 -5.07
N ALA A 128 17.35 -16.45 -4.22
CA ALA A 128 17.49 -16.20 -2.78
C ALA A 128 18.21 -17.32 -2.01
N ALA A 129 18.32 -18.52 -2.57
CA ALA A 129 18.99 -19.65 -1.93
C ALA A 129 20.53 -19.48 -1.89
N ASP A 130 21.10 -18.62 -2.73
CA ASP A 130 22.53 -18.30 -2.71
C ASP A 130 22.84 -17.31 -1.57
N PRO A 131 23.68 -17.67 -0.57
CA PRO A 131 24.04 -16.78 0.54
C PRO A 131 24.76 -15.49 0.12
N ALA A 132 25.38 -15.48 -1.07
CA ALA A 132 26.02 -14.30 -1.63
C ALA A 132 25.00 -13.26 -2.12
N ASN A 133 23.76 -13.68 -2.40
CA ASN A 133 22.70 -12.78 -2.80
C ASN A 133 22.05 -12.11 -1.59
N ARG A 134 21.58 -10.89 -1.79
CA ARG A 134 20.65 -10.20 -0.89
C ARG A 134 19.34 -10.06 -1.63
N VAL A 135 18.29 -10.64 -1.06
CA VAL A 135 16.96 -10.67 -1.64
C VAL A 135 15.99 -10.07 -0.63
N ALA A 136 15.24 -9.07 -1.08
CA ALA A 136 14.18 -8.41 -0.33
C ALA A 136 12.80 -8.92 -0.76
#